data_AF-A0A1Y1UHH1-F1
#
_entry.id   AF-A0A1Y1UHH1-F1
#
_cell.length_a   1.000
_cell.length_b   1.000
_cell.length_c   1.000
_cell.angle_alpha   90.00
_cell.angle_beta   90.00
_cell.angle_gamma   90.00
#
_symmetry.space_group_name_H-M   'P 1'
#
loop_
_entity.id
_entity.type
_entity.pdbx_description
1 polymer ?
#
loop_
_entity_poly.entity_id
_entity_poly.type
_entity_poly.pdbx_seq_one_letter_code
_entity_poly.pdbx_strand_id
1 'polypeptide(L)'
;MHFNNDLNINIVNNTFSNNISDSNGGVICIDSIDNTLNLDLNLTSNTFEKNEGVNGGAIYINDNNNSLEKRNDRSYIMIINDNIFKENKAENYGGALYSRINTTISSISHSKNNIFKHNKSGILGGAIYSQNSREYNILDLQYNNENVFKDNTANDIINDYTSKPAYISLNTTINTWGNRITSGNFLPMLFILYDEYDNIMNITNYYNNIILKVNLEKKFKSKHILGNEKNYYLTGNIASFASGKCNFNNLRIYANPDTYLLRLSIEGYKDKIELKFSDIEIEIKECNNNEIKRIDTLKNITYCETPICMDSCPIQQSAICIPPSNNTIENDPTKNICKCLDGWKETNCNTKIMVDIR
;
A
#
# COMPACT_ATOMS: atom_id res chain seq x y z
N MET A 1 30.14 -22.19 -5.18
CA MET A 1 31.26 -22.55 -4.28
C MET A 1 30.79 -22.32 -2.86
N HIS A 2 31.08 -23.23 -1.91
CA HIS A 2 30.76 -23.03 -0.50
C HIS A 2 31.99 -22.49 0.23
N PHE A 3 31.84 -21.37 0.93
CA PHE A 3 32.91 -20.72 1.68
C PHE A 3 32.62 -20.82 3.18
N ASN A 4 33.63 -21.21 3.97
CA ASN A 4 33.55 -21.31 5.44
C ASN A 4 34.29 -20.16 6.16
N ASN A 5 34.86 -19.22 5.42
CA ASN A 5 35.64 -18.09 5.93
C ASN A 5 35.10 -16.79 5.34
N ASP A 6 35.40 -15.66 6.00
CA ASP A 6 35.16 -14.31 5.47
C ASP A 6 35.53 -14.20 3.99
N LEU A 7 34.64 -13.56 3.25
CA LEU A 7 34.71 -13.48 1.80
C LEU A 7 35.10 -12.07 1.39
N ASN A 8 36.31 -11.93 0.84
CA ASN A 8 36.76 -10.70 0.21
C ASN A 8 36.83 -10.90 -1.31
N ILE A 9 35.95 -10.22 -2.04
CA ILE A 9 35.84 -10.30 -3.50
C ILE A 9 36.17 -8.93 -4.08
N ASN A 10 37.18 -8.87 -4.94
CA ASN A 10 37.55 -7.65 -5.66
C ASN A 10 37.54 -7.92 -7.17
N ILE A 11 36.55 -7.37 -7.87
CA ILE A 11 36.37 -7.53 -9.32
C ILE A 11 36.40 -6.14 -9.94
N VAL A 12 37.44 -5.86 -10.73
CA VAL A 12 37.72 -4.53 -11.27
C VAL A 12 38.10 -4.59 -12.74
N ASN A 13 37.52 -3.71 -13.56
CA ASN A 13 37.81 -3.59 -15.00
C ASN A 13 37.52 -4.86 -15.81
N ASN A 14 36.47 -5.60 -15.47
CA ASN A 14 36.09 -6.82 -16.19
C ASN A 14 34.86 -6.59 -17.08
N THR A 15 34.71 -7.44 -18.10
CA THR A 15 33.50 -7.55 -18.90
C THR A 15 32.94 -8.96 -18.80
N PHE A 16 31.70 -9.08 -18.36
CA PHE A 16 30.95 -10.32 -18.28
C PHE A 16 29.77 -10.25 -19.24
N SER A 17 29.80 -11.08 -20.29
CA SER A 17 28.76 -11.08 -21.31
C SER A 17 28.20 -12.45 -21.63
N ASN A 18 26.89 -12.51 -21.84
CA ASN A 18 26.16 -13.72 -22.24
C ASN A 18 26.33 -14.92 -21.28
N ASN A 19 26.51 -14.65 -19.98
CA ASN A 19 26.53 -15.71 -18.98
C ASN A 19 25.09 -16.06 -18.60
N ILE A 20 24.74 -17.34 -18.65
CA ILE A 20 23.40 -17.85 -18.37
C ILE A 20 23.50 -18.85 -17.23
N SER A 21 22.69 -18.63 -16.20
CA SER A 21 22.50 -19.54 -15.09
C SER A 21 21.03 -19.95 -15.03
N ASP A 22 20.74 -21.26 -15.03
CA ASP A 22 19.39 -21.77 -14.74
C ASP A 22 19.02 -21.62 -13.25
N SER A 23 19.90 -21.00 -12.45
CA SER A 23 19.72 -20.66 -11.04
C SER A 23 19.86 -19.15 -10.86
N ASN A 24 20.08 -18.69 -9.64
CA ASN A 24 20.28 -17.27 -9.34
C ASN A 24 21.65 -16.77 -9.81
N GLY A 25 21.73 -15.49 -10.21
CA GLY A 25 22.99 -14.83 -10.58
C GLY A 25 23.59 -15.37 -11.87
N GLY A 26 23.45 -14.65 -12.99
CA GLY A 26 24.08 -15.08 -14.25
C GLY A 26 25.61 -15.07 -14.21
N VAL A 27 26.20 -14.20 -13.39
CA VAL A 27 27.66 -14.07 -13.24
C VAL A 27 28.09 -14.35 -11.80
N ILE A 28 27.48 -13.66 -10.84
CA ILE A 28 27.83 -13.76 -9.42
C ILE A 28 26.62 -14.25 -8.66
N CYS A 29 26.78 -15.35 -7.93
CA CYS A 29 25.77 -15.89 -7.03
C CYS A 29 26.39 -16.10 -5.65
N ILE A 30 26.00 -15.25 -4.70
CA ILE A 30 26.36 -15.36 -3.29
C ILE A 30 25.07 -15.73 -2.55
N ASP A 31 24.87 -17.02 -2.31
CA ASP A 31 23.73 -17.56 -1.59
C ASP A 31 24.20 -18.17 -0.27
N SER A 32 23.54 -17.77 0.83
CA SER A 32 23.83 -18.24 2.18
C SER A 32 25.21 -17.84 2.72
N ILE A 33 25.32 -16.58 3.09
CA ILE A 33 26.33 -16.13 4.07
C ILE A 33 25.96 -16.81 5.39
N ASP A 34 26.62 -17.93 5.73
CA ASP A 34 26.35 -18.64 6.98
C ASP A 34 26.67 -17.73 8.18
N ASN A 35 26.20 -18.09 9.37
CA ASN A 35 26.07 -17.25 10.57
C ASN A 35 27.35 -16.53 11.06
N THR A 36 28.52 -16.77 10.47
CA THR A 36 29.85 -16.33 10.91
C THR A 36 30.66 -15.61 9.81
N LEU A 37 30.09 -15.33 8.65
CA LEU A 37 30.87 -14.90 7.48
C LEU A 37 30.69 -13.40 7.20
N ASN A 38 31.78 -12.64 7.25
CA ASN A 38 31.83 -11.26 6.75
C ASN A 38 31.96 -11.26 5.22
N LEU A 39 31.39 -10.25 4.56
CA LEU A 39 31.50 -10.07 3.12
C LEU A 39 31.99 -8.66 2.80
N ASP A 40 33.16 -8.62 2.17
CA ASP A 40 33.73 -7.44 1.53
C ASP A 40 33.65 -7.64 0.02
N LEU A 41 32.66 -7.01 -0.62
CA LEU A 41 32.44 -7.08 -2.06
C LEU A 41 32.78 -5.73 -2.70
N ASN A 42 33.80 -5.73 -3.55
CA ASN A 42 34.15 -4.59 -4.40
C ASN A 42 33.96 -4.93 -5.87
N LEU A 43 33.03 -4.22 -6.51
CA LEU A 43 32.74 -4.26 -7.93
C LEU A 43 32.96 -2.85 -8.49
N THR A 44 34.09 -2.61 -9.14
CA THR A 44 34.41 -1.29 -9.69
C THR A 44 34.73 -1.34 -11.18
N SER A 45 34.15 -0.44 -11.97
CA SER A 45 34.47 -0.30 -13.40
C SER A 45 34.25 -1.55 -14.24
N ASN A 46 33.23 -2.37 -13.92
CA ASN A 46 32.91 -3.58 -14.69
C ASN A 46 31.75 -3.34 -15.65
N THR A 47 31.66 -4.18 -16.68
CA THR A 47 30.50 -4.24 -17.58
C THR A 47 29.84 -5.62 -17.46
N PHE A 48 28.55 -5.64 -17.11
CA PHE A 48 27.69 -6.81 -17.10
C PHE A 48 26.66 -6.65 -18.22
N GLU A 49 26.82 -7.40 -19.30
CA GLU A 49 25.97 -7.30 -20.49
C GLU A 49 25.27 -8.62 -20.84
N LYS A 50 23.95 -8.60 -21.02
CA LYS A 50 23.19 -9.79 -21.50
C LYS A 50 23.37 -11.04 -20.64
N ASN A 51 23.53 -10.88 -19.33
CA ASN A 51 23.58 -12.02 -18.43
C ASN A 51 22.16 -12.40 -17.97
N GLU A 52 21.94 -13.68 -17.74
CA GLU A 52 20.64 -14.24 -17.38
C GLU A 52 20.70 -15.13 -16.12
N GLY A 53 19.70 -14.97 -15.25
CA GLY A 53 19.51 -15.79 -14.05
C GLY A 53 18.04 -15.81 -13.60
N VAL A 54 17.70 -16.68 -12.66
CA VAL A 54 16.35 -16.76 -12.08
C VAL A 54 16.03 -15.51 -11.25
N ASN A 55 16.96 -15.11 -10.40
CA ASN A 55 16.97 -13.84 -9.67
C ASN A 55 18.34 -13.19 -9.83
N GLY A 56 18.37 -11.88 -10.04
CA GLY A 56 19.63 -11.16 -10.25
C GLY A 56 20.26 -11.57 -11.58
N GLY A 57 19.84 -10.96 -12.69
CA GLY A 57 20.25 -11.43 -14.02
C GLY A 57 21.77 -11.47 -14.21
N ALA A 58 22.49 -10.51 -13.61
CA ALA A 58 23.94 -10.60 -13.48
C ALA A 58 24.39 -11.04 -12.08
N ILE A 59 23.82 -10.43 -11.04
CA ILE A 59 24.32 -10.55 -9.67
C ILE A 59 23.18 -10.91 -8.73
N TYR A 60 23.38 -11.97 -7.97
CA TYR A 60 22.50 -12.39 -6.88
C TYR A 60 23.26 -12.43 -5.57
N ILE A 61 22.73 -11.74 -4.56
CA ILE A 61 23.27 -11.74 -3.20
C ILE A 61 22.14 -11.98 -2.21
N ASN A 62 22.29 -13.02 -1.39
CA ASN A 62 21.28 -13.46 -0.45
C ASN A 62 21.89 -13.92 0.88
N ASP A 63 21.60 -13.17 1.94
CA ASP A 63 21.80 -13.55 3.32
C ASP A 63 20.51 -14.22 3.85
N ASN A 64 20.60 -15.52 4.10
CA ASN A 64 19.49 -16.33 4.61
C ASN A 64 19.23 -16.11 6.10
N ASN A 65 19.98 -15.25 6.79
CA ASN A 65 19.84 -15.07 8.21
C ASN A 65 18.61 -14.22 8.59
N ASN A 66 17.64 -14.87 9.21
CA ASN A 66 16.42 -14.19 9.69
C ASN A 66 16.52 -13.75 11.15
N SER A 67 17.61 -14.08 11.88
CA SER A 67 17.73 -13.78 13.31
C SER A 67 18.27 -12.36 13.55
N LEU A 68 17.52 -11.55 14.29
CA LEU A 68 17.90 -10.20 14.73
C LEU A 68 18.97 -10.22 15.85
N GLU A 69 19.01 -11.28 16.63
CA GLU A 69 19.84 -11.37 17.85
C GLU A 69 21.33 -11.68 17.59
N LYS A 70 21.69 -12.21 16.42
CA LYS A 70 23.08 -12.51 16.03
C LYS A 70 23.74 -11.43 15.18
N ARG A 71 23.14 -10.23 15.13
CA ARG A 71 23.50 -9.17 14.18
C ARG A 71 24.74 -8.36 14.59
N ASN A 72 25.02 -8.21 15.88
CA ASN A 72 25.96 -7.19 16.37
C ASN A 72 27.44 -7.36 16.01
N ASP A 73 27.86 -8.53 15.51
CA ASP A 73 29.27 -8.81 15.19
C ASP A 73 29.56 -8.90 13.66
N ARG A 74 28.62 -8.50 12.80
CA ARG A 74 28.79 -8.58 11.33
C ARG A 74 29.12 -7.23 10.70
N SER A 75 30.01 -7.27 9.72
CA SER A 75 30.25 -6.15 8.81
C SER A 75 30.10 -6.61 7.36
N TYR A 76 29.19 -5.94 6.65
CA TYR A 76 29.13 -6.00 5.19
C TYR A 76 29.77 -4.73 4.63
N ILE A 77 30.79 -4.89 3.79
CA ILE A 77 31.32 -3.81 2.97
C ILE A 77 30.95 -4.11 1.53
N MET A 78 30.09 -3.29 0.94
CA MET A 78 29.69 -3.46 -0.46
C MET A 78 29.92 -2.18 -1.25
N ILE A 79 30.85 -2.25 -2.19
CA ILE A 79 31.22 -1.15 -3.07
C ILE A 79 30.86 -1.58 -4.48
N ILE A 80 29.91 -0.88 -5.10
CA ILE A 80 29.47 -1.14 -6.48
C ILE A 80 29.55 0.19 -7.22
N ASN A 81 30.69 0.50 -7.82
CA ASN A 81 30.92 1.81 -8.41
C ASN A 81 31.32 1.75 -9.89
N ASP A 82 30.89 2.75 -10.65
CA ASP A 82 31.32 2.96 -12.04
C ASP A 82 31.04 1.76 -12.96
N ASN A 83 30.06 0.92 -12.64
CA ASN A 83 29.73 -0.26 -13.44
C ASN A 83 28.65 0.03 -14.48
N ILE A 84 28.63 -0.77 -15.54
CA ILE A 84 27.57 -0.76 -16.56
C ILE A 84 26.82 -2.09 -16.50
N PHE A 85 25.51 -2.03 -16.21
CA PHE A 85 24.59 -3.15 -16.27
C PHE A 85 23.63 -2.94 -17.44
N LYS A 86 23.80 -3.73 -18.50
CA LYS A 86 23.09 -3.55 -19.75
C LYS A 86 22.41 -4.82 -20.22
N GLU A 87 21.12 -4.74 -20.53
CA GLU A 87 20.37 -5.85 -21.15
C GLU A 87 20.43 -7.18 -20.35
N ASN A 88 20.67 -7.11 -19.04
CA ASN A 88 20.62 -8.30 -18.18
C ASN A 88 19.16 -8.67 -17.92
N LYS A 89 18.90 -9.97 -17.72
CA LYS A 89 17.56 -10.52 -17.60
C LYS A 89 17.44 -11.42 -16.37
N ALA A 90 16.39 -11.20 -15.58
CA ALA A 90 15.98 -12.12 -14.54
C ALA A 90 14.59 -12.70 -14.83
N GLU A 91 14.39 -13.98 -14.51
CA GLU A 91 13.04 -14.56 -14.59
C GLU A 91 12.08 -13.89 -13.59
N ASN A 92 12.53 -13.68 -12.35
CA ASN A 92 11.67 -13.22 -11.27
C ASN A 92 12.00 -11.79 -10.82
N TYR A 93 13.16 -11.59 -10.19
CA TYR A 93 13.47 -10.35 -9.49
C TYR A 93 14.86 -9.81 -9.85
N GLY A 94 14.97 -8.48 -10.01
CA GLY A 94 16.26 -7.80 -10.17
C GLY A 94 16.93 -8.14 -11.49
N GLY A 95 16.52 -7.51 -12.60
CA GLY A 95 17.02 -7.88 -13.93
C GLY A 95 18.54 -7.76 -14.08
N ALA A 96 19.18 -6.87 -13.34
CA ALA A 96 20.64 -6.84 -13.17
C ALA A 96 21.06 -7.42 -11.82
N LEU A 97 20.48 -6.90 -10.73
CA LEU A 97 20.94 -7.18 -9.37
C LEU A 97 19.77 -7.53 -8.45
N TYR A 98 19.91 -8.64 -7.75
CA TYR A 98 19.07 -9.03 -6.63
C TYR A 98 19.87 -8.96 -5.33
N SER A 99 19.28 -8.34 -4.30
CA SER A 99 19.88 -8.28 -2.97
C SER A 99 18.86 -8.57 -1.86
N ARG A 100 19.20 -9.51 -0.99
CA ARG A 100 18.61 -9.68 0.35
C ARG A 100 19.77 -9.78 1.32
N ILE A 101 19.94 -8.79 2.18
CA ILE A 101 21.07 -8.69 3.09
C ILE A 101 20.59 -8.02 4.38
N ASN A 102 20.49 -8.78 5.46
CA ASN A 102 20.04 -8.22 6.73
C ASN A 102 21.23 -7.61 7.48
N THR A 103 21.54 -6.34 7.22
CA THR A 103 22.69 -5.66 7.86
C THR A 103 22.38 -5.15 9.27
N THR A 104 23.45 -4.80 9.98
CA THR A 104 23.47 -3.89 11.13
C THR A 104 23.83 -2.47 10.71
N ILE A 105 23.70 -1.53 11.67
CA ILE A 105 24.15 -0.13 11.58
C ILE A 105 25.65 -0.01 11.20
N SER A 106 26.47 -1.03 11.40
CA SER A 106 27.93 -1.03 11.11
C SER A 106 28.32 -1.36 9.67
N SER A 107 27.37 -1.66 8.78
CA SER A 107 27.68 -1.99 7.38
C SER A 107 27.93 -0.74 6.53
N ILE A 108 28.94 -0.79 5.67
CA ILE A 108 29.30 0.31 4.77
C ILE A 108 28.93 -0.11 3.36
N SER A 109 28.07 0.65 2.71
CA SER A 109 27.65 0.34 1.36
C SER A 109 27.58 1.57 0.48
N HIS A 110 28.19 1.46 -0.70
CA HIS A 110 28.29 2.53 -1.67
C HIS A 110 27.93 1.97 -3.04
N SER A 111 26.93 2.57 -3.68
CA SER A 111 26.58 2.29 -5.06
C SER A 111 26.49 3.61 -5.83
N LYS A 112 27.52 3.95 -6.60
CA LYS A 112 27.66 5.26 -7.25
C LYS A 112 28.10 5.16 -8.71
N ASN A 113 27.72 6.14 -9.52
CA ASN A 113 28.11 6.25 -10.94
C ASN A 113 27.82 5.00 -11.80
N ASN A 114 26.89 4.16 -11.40
CA ASN A 114 26.54 2.99 -12.20
C ASN A 114 25.51 3.36 -13.27
N ILE A 115 25.54 2.65 -14.39
CA ILE A 115 24.56 2.78 -15.47
C ILE A 115 23.76 1.49 -15.57
N PHE A 116 22.45 1.57 -15.31
CA PHE A 116 21.51 0.46 -15.48
C PHE A 116 20.59 0.75 -16.68
N LYS A 117 20.78 0.01 -17.77
CA LYS A 117 20.06 0.26 -19.03
C LYS A 117 19.45 -1.00 -19.63
N HIS A 118 18.16 -0.95 -19.96
CA HIS A 118 17.42 -2.03 -20.62
C HIS A 118 17.48 -3.38 -19.90
N ASN A 119 17.68 -3.38 -18.58
CA ASN A 119 17.59 -4.62 -17.80
C ASN A 119 16.11 -5.00 -17.63
N LYS A 120 15.83 -6.30 -17.53
CA LYS A 120 14.47 -6.83 -17.47
C LYS A 120 14.30 -7.85 -16.35
N SER A 121 13.21 -7.77 -15.60
CA SER A 121 12.75 -8.85 -14.71
C SER A 121 11.30 -9.24 -15.03
N GLY A 122 10.92 -10.48 -14.70
CA GLY A 122 9.54 -10.93 -14.93
C GLY A 122 8.54 -10.47 -13.87
N ILE A 123 8.98 -10.18 -12.63
CA ILE A 123 8.06 -9.80 -11.53
C ILE A 123 8.35 -8.39 -11.01
N LEU A 124 9.50 -8.12 -10.38
CA LEU A 124 9.81 -6.81 -9.77
C LEU A 124 11.28 -6.42 -9.95
N GLY A 125 11.57 -5.12 -9.94
CA GLY A 125 12.93 -4.60 -9.96
C GLY A 125 13.60 -4.83 -11.31
N GLY A 126 13.23 -4.04 -12.32
CA GLY A 126 13.69 -4.26 -13.69
C GLY A 126 15.21 -4.20 -13.82
N ALA A 127 15.88 -3.31 -13.09
CA ALA A 127 17.32 -3.41 -12.86
C ALA A 127 17.63 -3.99 -11.49
N ILE A 128 17.07 -3.42 -10.42
CA ILE A 128 17.44 -3.79 -9.04
C ILE A 128 16.22 -4.21 -8.25
N TYR A 129 16.33 -5.34 -7.55
CA TYR A 129 15.38 -5.73 -6.51
C TYR A 129 16.08 -5.89 -5.16
N SER A 130 15.58 -5.19 -4.14
CA SER A 130 16.08 -5.27 -2.76
C SER A 130 15.00 -5.82 -1.81
N GLN A 131 15.29 -6.86 -1.04
CA GLN A 131 14.29 -7.46 -0.13
C GLN A 131 14.32 -6.88 1.29
N ASN A 132 15.29 -6.02 1.63
CA ASN A 132 15.47 -5.52 3.00
C ASN A 132 14.68 -4.25 3.27
N SER A 133 14.50 -3.91 4.56
CA SER A 133 13.96 -2.60 4.97
C SER A 133 14.95 -1.46 4.70
N ARG A 134 14.44 -0.22 4.55
CA ARG A 134 15.20 1.00 4.24
C ARG A 134 16.39 1.23 5.17
N GLU A 135 16.22 0.91 6.46
CA GLU A 135 17.28 1.01 7.48
C GLU A 135 18.51 0.13 7.20
N TYR A 136 18.36 -0.90 6.37
CA TYR A 136 19.40 -1.89 6.03
C TYR A 136 19.63 -2.01 4.52
N ASN A 137 19.17 -1.02 3.75
CA ASN A 137 19.26 -1.06 2.30
C ASN A 137 20.65 -0.64 1.83
N ILE A 138 21.44 -1.62 1.44
CA ILE A 138 22.84 -1.45 1.06
C ILE A 138 23.03 -0.57 -0.19
N LEU A 139 22.04 -0.48 -1.08
CA LEU A 139 22.29 0.16 -2.39
C LEU A 139 22.10 1.68 -2.39
N ASP A 140 21.65 2.30 -1.29
CA ASP A 140 21.43 3.74 -1.12
C ASP A 140 21.07 4.51 -2.42
N LEU A 141 20.01 4.05 -3.09
CA LEU A 141 19.64 4.51 -4.43
C LEU A 141 18.89 5.85 -4.43
N GLN A 142 18.32 6.26 -3.29
CA GLN A 142 17.43 7.42 -3.21
C GLN A 142 18.17 8.72 -2.84
N TYR A 143 19.29 8.63 -2.11
CA TYR A 143 20.05 9.82 -1.66
C TYR A 143 21.29 10.11 -2.53
N ASN A 144 21.81 9.11 -3.26
CA ASN A 144 22.91 9.29 -4.20
C ASN A 144 22.40 9.30 -5.65
N ASN A 145 22.07 10.49 -6.17
CA ASN A 145 21.64 10.77 -7.56
C ASN A 145 22.73 10.49 -8.64
N GLU A 146 23.75 9.71 -8.33
CA GLU A 146 24.89 9.46 -9.20
C GLU A 146 24.67 8.27 -10.15
N ASN A 147 23.72 7.39 -9.84
CA ASN A 147 23.38 6.26 -10.72
C ASN A 147 22.40 6.69 -11.82
N VAL A 148 22.61 6.17 -13.02
CA VAL A 148 21.75 6.44 -14.18
C VAL A 148 20.91 5.21 -14.48
N PHE A 149 19.59 5.36 -14.43
CA PHE A 149 18.63 4.33 -14.82
C PHE A 149 17.95 4.72 -16.12
N LYS A 150 17.86 3.77 -17.07
CA LYS A 150 17.25 4.01 -18.37
C LYS A 150 16.51 2.79 -18.89
N ASP A 151 15.20 2.94 -19.07
CA ASP A 151 14.33 1.99 -19.78
C ASP A 151 14.44 0.55 -19.25
N ASN A 152 14.58 0.39 -17.92
CA ASN A 152 14.53 -0.93 -17.29
C ASN A 152 13.07 -1.32 -17.02
N THR A 153 12.75 -2.61 -17.15
CA THR A 153 11.36 -3.07 -17.05
C THR A 153 11.19 -4.26 -16.13
N ALA A 154 10.11 -4.25 -15.34
CA ALA A 154 9.63 -5.42 -14.62
C ALA A 154 8.24 -5.74 -15.14
N ASN A 155 8.02 -6.99 -15.58
CA ASN A 155 6.76 -7.42 -16.21
C ASN A 155 6.31 -6.46 -17.34
N ASP A 156 7.26 -6.06 -18.20
CA ASP A 156 7.07 -5.13 -19.33
C ASP A 156 6.61 -3.70 -18.95
N ILE A 157 6.62 -3.35 -17.67
CA ILE A 157 6.33 -2.02 -17.16
C ILE A 157 7.65 -1.37 -16.71
N ILE A 158 7.83 -0.07 -16.99
CA ILE A 158 9.01 0.68 -16.52
C ILE A 158 9.11 0.58 -15.00
N ASN A 159 10.21 0.00 -14.53
CA ASN A 159 10.49 -0.21 -13.12
C ASN A 159 12.00 -0.36 -12.96
N ASP A 160 12.68 0.72 -12.60
CA ASP A 160 14.14 0.70 -12.49
C ASP A 160 14.61 -0.11 -11.29
N TYR A 161 14.03 0.18 -10.14
CA TYR A 161 14.34 -0.49 -8.90
C TYR A 161 13.12 -0.53 -8.00
N THR A 162 13.04 -1.55 -7.16
CA THR A 162 11.97 -1.66 -6.16
C THR A 162 12.38 -2.59 -5.03
N SER A 163 11.58 -2.59 -3.96
CA SER A 163 11.72 -3.55 -2.87
C SER A 163 10.46 -4.36 -2.65
N LYS A 164 10.47 -5.19 -1.62
CA LYS A 164 9.22 -5.71 -1.04
C LYS A 164 8.37 -4.56 -0.45
N PRO A 165 7.06 -4.77 -0.22
CA PRO A 165 6.20 -3.81 0.46
C PRO A 165 6.76 -3.43 1.82
N ALA A 166 6.79 -2.12 2.07
CA ALA A 166 7.38 -1.50 3.24
C ALA A 166 6.32 -0.90 4.14
N TYR A 167 5.49 -0.02 3.58
CA TYR A 167 4.51 0.73 4.36
C TYR A 167 3.24 1.04 3.58
N ILE A 168 2.20 1.35 4.33
CA ILE A 168 0.91 1.81 3.82
C ILE A 168 0.65 3.21 4.34
N SER A 169 0.22 4.11 3.46
CA SER A 169 -0.28 5.42 3.83
C SER A 169 -1.79 5.52 3.60
N LEU A 170 -2.43 6.37 4.38
CA LEU A 170 -3.81 6.81 4.13
C LEU A 170 -3.75 8.06 3.25
N ASN A 171 -4.34 7.99 2.06
CA ASN A 171 -4.35 9.11 1.11
C ASN A 171 -5.68 9.90 1.12
N THR A 172 -6.67 9.44 1.88
CA THR A 172 -7.91 10.20 2.09
C THR A 172 -7.69 11.24 3.17
N THR A 173 -7.94 12.51 2.85
CA THR A 173 -8.03 13.56 3.86
C THR A 173 -9.26 13.33 4.72
N ILE A 174 -9.05 12.77 5.90
CA ILE A 174 -10.08 12.63 6.92
C ILE A 174 -10.08 13.96 7.70
N ASN A 175 -11.03 14.85 7.39
CA ASN A 175 -11.06 16.23 7.88
C ASN A 175 -10.93 16.30 9.42
N THR A 176 -9.86 16.94 9.88
CA THR A 176 -9.42 17.04 11.28
C THR A 176 -10.29 17.92 12.19
N TRP A 177 -11.52 18.28 11.79
CA TRP A 177 -12.50 19.00 12.63
C TRP A 177 -13.83 18.28 12.81
N GLY A 178 -13.75 16.96 12.89
CA GLY A 178 -14.76 16.10 13.48
C GLY A 178 -15.24 15.10 12.46
N ASN A 179 -14.64 13.91 12.50
CA ASN A 179 -15.03 12.71 11.75
C ASN A 179 -16.38 12.20 12.23
N ARG A 180 -17.38 13.07 12.08
CA ARG A 180 -18.73 12.97 12.56
C ARG A 180 -19.52 12.37 11.43
N ILE A 181 -19.83 11.10 11.55
CA ILE A 181 -20.63 10.40 10.56
C ILE A 181 -21.91 9.91 11.22
N THR A 182 -22.96 9.78 10.42
CA THR A 182 -24.17 9.10 10.83
C THR A 182 -24.02 7.60 10.60
N SER A 183 -24.55 6.80 11.52
CA SER A 183 -24.56 5.34 11.41
C SER A 183 -25.25 4.92 10.09
N GLY A 184 -24.68 3.97 9.35
CA GLY A 184 -25.17 3.52 8.04
C GLY A 184 -24.62 4.29 6.84
N ASN A 185 -23.98 5.44 7.05
CA ASN A 185 -23.43 6.27 5.97
C ASN A 185 -22.09 5.71 5.45
N PHE A 186 -21.71 6.13 4.23
CA PHE A 186 -20.45 5.73 3.62
C PHE A 186 -19.25 6.44 4.24
N LEU A 187 -18.16 5.68 4.43
CA LEU A 187 -16.87 6.19 4.86
C LEU A 187 -15.80 5.75 3.85
N PRO A 188 -15.73 6.38 2.66
CA PRO A 188 -14.74 6.01 1.66
C PRO A 188 -13.32 6.32 2.16
N MET A 189 -12.42 5.35 2.03
CA MET A 189 -11.00 5.50 2.35
C MET A 189 -10.12 4.89 1.25
N LEU A 190 -9.00 5.54 0.96
CA LEU A 190 -7.99 5.09 0.01
C LEU A 190 -6.67 4.91 0.74
N PHE A 191 -6.15 3.69 0.67
CA PHE A 191 -4.82 3.34 1.16
C PHE A 191 -3.88 3.07 -0.02
N ILE A 192 -2.62 3.46 0.12
CA ILE A 192 -1.59 3.26 -0.91
C ILE A 192 -0.44 2.44 -0.31
N LEU A 193 0.00 1.42 -1.05
CA LEU A 193 1.11 0.54 -0.69
C LEU A 193 2.39 1.01 -1.34
N TYR A 194 3.43 1.18 -0.53
CA TYR A 194 4.75 1.63 -0.95
C TYR A 194 5.82 0.59 -0.66
N ASP A 195 6.89 0.66 -1.44
CA ASP A 195 8.15 0.00 -1.16
C ASP A 195 9.06 0.90 -0.29
N GLU A 196 10.26 0.42 0.03
CA GLU A 196 11.23 1.11 0.90
C GLU A 196 11.84 2.37 0.24
N TYR A 197 11.68 2.51 -1.08
CA TYR A 197 12.15 3.64 -1.87
C TYR A 197 11.05 4.67 -2.14
N ASP A 198 9.91 4.56 -1.46
CA ASP A 198 8.72 5.41 -1.63
C ASP A 198 8.06 5.27 -3.02
N ASN A 199 8.33 4.18 -3.75
CA ASN A 199 7.62 3.88 -4.99
C ASN A 199 6.27 3.23 -4.69
N ILE A 200 5.24 3.59 -5.46
CA ILE A 200 3.93 2.92 -5.40
C ILE A 200 4.06 1.53 -6.03
N MET A 201 3.56 0.52 -5.32
CA MET A 201 3.62 -0.89 -5.73
C MET A 201 2.60 -1.22 -6.82
N ASN A 202 2.83 -0.73 -8.03
CA ASN A 202 1.88 -0.78 -9.16
C ASN A 202 1.79 -2.13 -9.90
N ILE A 203 2.66 -3.10 -9.59
CA ILE A 203 2.76 -4.33 -10.38
C ILE A 203 1.68 -5.33 -9.93
N THR A 204 0.79 -5.62 -10.89
CA THR A 204 -0.63 -5.94 -10.68
C THR A 204 -0.97 -7.32 -10.16
N ASN A 205 -0.06 -8.30 -10.14
CA ASN A 205 -0.45 -9.68 -9.80
C ASN A 205 0.16 -10.20 -8.50
N TYR A 206 1.33 -9.71 -8.10
CA TYR A 206 2.07 -10.32 -7.00
C TYR A 206 1.54 -9.91 -5.61
N TYR A 207 0.97 -8.70 -5.48
CA TYR A 207 0.50 -8.16 -4.20
C TYR A 207 -1.03 -8.07 -4.06
N ASN A 208 -1.79 -8.61 -5.02
CA ASN A 208 -3.25 -8.66 -4.92
C ASN A 208 -3.77 -9.49 -3.73
N ASN A 209 -2.90 -10.32 -3.16
CA ASN A 209 -3.22 -11.14 -2.00
C ASN A 209 -3.08 -10.37 -0.67
N ILE A 210 -2.54 -9.15 -0.69
CA ILE A 210 -2.50 -8.30 0.50
C ILE A 210 -3.89 -7.72 0.73
N ILE A 211 -4.52 -8.14 1.83
CA ILE A 211 -5.86 -7.75 2.22
C ILE A 211 -5.77 -6.78 3.40
N LEU A 212 -6.42 -5.64 3.27
CA LEU A 212 -6.70 -4.75 4.38
C LEU A 212 -8.09 -5.01 4.92
N LYS A 213 -8.16 -5.09 6.25
CA LYS A 213 -9.42 -5.21 6.99
C LYS A 213 -9.50 -4.12 8.03
N VAL A 214 -10.59 -3.36 7.96
CA VAL A 214 -10.94 -2.34 8.95
C VAL A 214 -11.73 -3.00 10.07
N ASN A 215 -11.30 -2.76 11.29
CA ASN A 215 -11.95 -3.19 12.52
C ASN A 215 -12.41 -1.96 13.31
N LEU A 216 -13.53 -2.08 14.00
CA LEU A 216 -14.09 -1.02 14.82
C LEU A 216 -13.97 -1.37 16.30
N GLU A 217 -13.55 -0.41 17.12
CA GLU A 217 -13.51 -0.54 18.57
C GLU A 217 -14.07 0.73 19.24
N LYS A 218 -14.80 0.59 20.35
CA LYS A 218 -15.18 1.75 21.17
C LYS A 218 -13.94 2.35 21.82
N LYS A 219 -13.77 3.67 21.75
CA LYS A 219 -12.63 4.39 22.34
C LYS A 219 -12.59 4.23 23.86
N PHE A 220 -13.75 4.40 24.52
CA PHE A 220 -13.89 4.27 25.95
C PHE A 220 -14.66 2.99 26.28
N LYS A 221 -13.94 1.91 26.65
CA LYS A 221 -14.59 0.66 27.09
C LYS A 221 -15.18 0.86 28.48
N SER A 222 -16.50 0.68 28.62
CA SER A 222 -17.14 0.54 29.94
C SER A 222 -16.57 -0.69 30.64
N LYS A 223 -16.03 -0.52 31.86
CA LYS A 223 -15.44 -1.60 32.68
C LYS A 223 -16.44 -2.70 33.08
N HIS A 224 -17.74 -2.56 32.77
CA HIS A 224 -18.81 -3.40 33.31
C HIS A 224 -19.59 -4.25 32.31
N ILE A 225 -19.24 -4.28 31.01
CA ILE A 225 -19.95 -5.14 30.05
C ILE A 225 -19.27 -6.51 29.97
N LEU A 226 -19.75 -7.45 30.78
CA LEU A 226 -19.39 -8.88 30.78
C LEU A 226 -20.16 -9.70 29.72
N GLY A 227 -20.80 -9.05 28.74
CA GLY A 227 -21.59 -9.69 27.68
C GLY A 227 -20.96 -9.52 26.30
N ASN A 228 -20.86 -10.63 25.55
CA ASN A 228 -20.21 -10.74 24.23
C ASN A 228 -20.95 -10.05 23.05
N GLU A 229 -22.00 -9.28 23.30
CA GLU A 229 -22.76 -8.64 22.21
C GLU A 229 -22.11 -7.31 21.80
N LYS A 230 -21.41 -7.34 20.66
CA LYS A 230 -20.91 -6.13 20.00
C LYS A 230 -22.10 -5.39 19.38
N ASN A 231 -22.51 -4.28 20.00
CA ASN A 231 -23.52 -3.36 19.47
C ASN A 231 -22.97 -2.45 18.36
N TYR A 232 -22.17 -3.03 17.45
CA TYR A 232 -21.67 -2.39 16.25
C TYR A 232 -21.22 -3.42 15.22
N TYR A 233 -21.24 -3.04 13.94
CA TYR A 233 -20.61 -3.80 12.87
C TYR A 233 -20.23 -2.90 11.70
N LEU A 234 -19.42 -3.45 10.81
CA LEU A 234 -19.00 -2.80 9.57
C LEU A 234 -19.49 -3.63 8.37
N THR A 235 -19.73 -2.97 7.26
CA THR A 235 -19.90 -3.62 5.95
C THR A 235 -18.92 -3.02 4.96
N GLY A 236 -18.47 -3.79 3.96
CA GLY A 236 -17.48 -3.29 2.99
C GLY A 236 -16.13 -2.96 3.62
N ASN A 237 -15.79 -3.60 4.75
CA ASN A 237 -14.61 -3.33 5.56
C ASN A 237 -13.41 -4.23 5.25
N ILE A 238 -13.45 -4.92 4.12
CA ILE A 238 -12.34 -5.74 3.60
C ILE A 238 -12.09 -5.31 2.16
N ALA A 239 -10.84 -5.04 1.82
CA ALA A 239 -10.43 -4.71 0.46
C ALA A 239 -8.99 -5.18 0.22
N SER A 240 -8.66 -5.52 -1.03
CA SER A 240 -7.31 -5.90 -1.44
C SER A 240 -6.63 -4.76 -2.20
N PHE A 241 -5.31 -4.80 -2.25
CA PHE A 241 -4.56 -3.91 -3.13
C PHE A 241 -4.70 -4.32 -4.59
N ALA A 242 -4.89 -3.33 -5.46
CA ALA A 242 -4.80 -3.46 -6.91
C ALA A 242 -3.96 -2.28 -7.43
N SER A 243 -2.87 -2.59 -8.14
CA SER A 243 -1.89 -1.57 -8.56
C SER A 243 -1.49 -0.62 -7.43
N GLY A 244 -1.14 -1.18 -6.27
CA GLY A 244 -0.69 -0.41 -5.11
C GLY A 244 -1.77 0.40 -4.41
N LYS A 245 -3.05 0.30 -4.81
CA LYS A 245 -4.18 1.04 -4.21
C LYS A 245 -5.21 0.10 -3.61
N CYS A 246 -5.69 0.41 -2.41
CA CYS A 246 -6.75 -0.32 -1.73
C CYS A 246 -7.89 0.64 -1.38
N ASN A 247 -9.05 0.43 -2.01
CA ASN A 247 -10.21 1.33 -1.96
C ASN A 247 -11.35 0.74 -1.12
N PHE A 248 -11.79 1.50 -0.12
CA PHE A 248 -12.95 1.18 0.73
C PHE A 248 -14.18 2.00 0.32
N ASN A 249 -14.54 2.01 -0.96
CA ASN A 249 -15.65 2.84 -1.47
C ASN A 249 -17.02 2.50 -0.86
N ASN A 250 -17.17 1.26 -0.38
CA ASN A 250 -18.42 0.74 0.17
C ASN A 250 -18.37 0.54 1.69
N LEU A 251 -17.33 1.05 2.36
CA LEU A 251 -17.25 0.93 3.82
C LEU A 251 -18.39 1.71 4.46
N ARG A 252 -19.14 1.04 5.33
CA ARG A 252 -20.18 1.65 6.17
C ARG A 252 -20.06 1.17 7.60
N ILE A 253 -20.47 2.04 8.51
CA ILE A 253 -20.35 1.83 9.96
C ILE A 253 -21.74 1.82 10.56
N TYR A 254 -22.09 0.72 11.23
CA TYR A 254 -23.36 0.57 11.92
C TYR A 254 -23.08 0.49 13.41
N ALA A 255 -23.37 1.57 14.13
CA ALA A 255 -23.11 1.66 15.56
C ALA A 255 -24.02 2.71 16.21
N ASN A 256 -24.27 2.58 17.51
CA ASN A 256 -24.97 3.63 18.26
C ASN A 256 -24.04 4.84 18.50
N PRO A 257 -24.60 6.04 18.73
CA PRO A 257 -23.81 7.26 18.93
C PRO A 257 -22.78 7.11 20.05
N ASP A 258 -21.51 7.31 19.71
CA ASP A 258 -20.35 7.21 20.59
C ASP A 258 -19.07 7.58 19.81
N THR A 259 -17.93 7.56 20.47
CA THR A 259 -16.62 7.67 19.82
C THR A 259 -15.97 6.30 19.63
N TYR A 260 -15.51 6.05 18.41
CA TYR A 260 -14.89 4.78 18.01
C TYR A 260 -13.52 5.02 17.37
N LEU A 261 -12.70 3.98 17.40
CA LEU A 261 -11.41 3.88 16.73
C LEU A 261 -11.52 2.85 15.61
N LEU A 262 -11.08 3.22 14.41
CA LEU A 262 -10.87 2.31 13.31
C LEU A 262 -9.43 1.83 13.32
N ARG A 263 -9.27 0.50 13.32
CA ARG A 263 -7.97 -0.18 13.34
C ARG A 263 -7.82 -1.05 12.11
N LEU A 264 -6.67 -0.97 11.47
CA LEU A 264 -6.37 -1.80 10.32
C LEU A 264 -5.63 -3.07 10.74
N SER A 265 -6.04 -4.18 10.15
CA SER A 265 -5.30 -5.43 10.15
C SER A 265 -4.93 -5.80 8.70
N ILE A 266 -3.72 -6.32 8.54
CA ILE A 266 -3.18 -6.79 7.26
C ILE A 266 -3.24 -8.30 7.26
N GLU A 267 -3.82 -8.89 6.23
CA GLU A 267 -3.91 -10.33 6.00
C GLU A 267 -3.27 -10.68 4.64
N GLY A 268 -2.84 -11.94 4.48
CA GLY A 268 -2.30 -12.44 3.20
C GLY A 268 -0.85 -12.05 2.89
N TYR A 269 -0.13 -11.44 3.85
CA TYR A 269 1.29 -11.14 3.73
C TYR A 269 2.03 -11.52 5.01
N LYS A 270 3.21 -12.15 4.88
CA LYS A 270 3.96 -12.70 6.02
C LYS A 270 4.87 -11.67 6.70
N ASP A 271 5.45 -10.78 5.90
CA ASP A 271 6.39 -9.79 6.42
C ASP A 271 5.62 -8.62 7.04
N LYS A 272 6.26 -7.92 7.97
CA LYS A 272 5.71 -6.71 8.57
C LYS A 272 5.63 -5.60 7.52
N ILE A 273 4.47 -4.95 7.43
CA ILE A 273 4.26 -3.70 6.70
C ILE A 273 3.92 -2.63 7.73
N GLU A 274 4.61 -1.50 7.68
CA GLU A 274 4.37 -0.36 8.57
C GLU A 274 3.09 0.40 8.16
N LEU A 275 2.31 0.87 9.13
CA LEU A 275 1.19 1.77 8.90
C LEU A 275 1.64 3.20 9.22
N LYS A 276 1.83 4.04 8.20
CA LYS A 276 2.28 5.44 8.35
C LYS A 276 1.11 6.41 8.53
N PHE A 277 0.25 6.10 9.50
CA PHE A 277 -0.87 6.93 9.93
C PHE A 277 -1.31 6.46 11.31
N SER A 278 -1.92 7.36 12.09
CA SER A 278 -2.45 7.03 13.42
C SER A 278 -3.80 6.31 13.33
N ASP A 279 -4.21 5.66 14.43
CA ASP A 279 -5.58 5.16 14.59
C ASP A 279 -6.60 6.25 14.19
N ILE A 280 -7.59 5.88 13.37
CA ILE A 280 -8.57 6.84 12.85
C ILE A 280 -9.73 6.91 13.86
N GLU A 281 -9.84 8.05 14.54
CA GLU A 281 -10.94 8.31 15.46
C GLU A 281 -12.16 8.86 14.73
N ILE A 282 -13.34 8.32 15.03
CA ILE A 282 -14.61 8.73 14.47
C ILE A 282 -15.66 8.94 15.56
N GLU A 283 -16.52 9.93 15.39
CA GLU A 283 -17.69 10.20 16.23
C GLU A 283 -18.94 9.77 15.46
N ILE A 284 -19.65 8.77 15.96
CA ILE A 284 -20.93 8.38 15.39
C ILE A 284 -22.02 9.26 16.00
N LYS A 285 -22.81 9.90 15.15
CA LYS A 285 -23.93 10.75 15.54
C LYS A 285 -25.28 10.07 15.34
N GLU A 286 -26.29 10.62 15.99
CA GLU A 286 -27.69 10.33 15.67
C GLU A 286 -28.03 10.78 14.24
N CYS A 287 -29.08 10.18 13.68
CA CYS A 287 -29.59 10.55 12.37
C CYS A 287 -30.05 12.01 12.37
N ASN A 288 -29.73 12.72 11.30
CA ASN A 288 -30.26 14.05 11.06
C ASN A 288 -31.75 13.98 10.73
N ASN A 289 -32.46 15.08 10.92
CA ASN A 289 -33.89 15.18 10.58
C ASN A 289 -34.20 14.92 9.09
N ASN A 290 -33.17 14.99 8.22
CA ASN A 290 -33.29 14.73 6.79
C ASN A 290 -32.92 13.28 6.40
N GLU A 291 -32.65 12.40 7.37
CA GLU A 291 -32.34 10.99 7.16
C GLU A 291 -33.45 10.10 7.74
N ILE A 292 -33.58 8.88 7.23
CA ILE A 292 -34.54 7.90 7.73
C ILE A 292 -33.89 7.09 8.84
N LYS A 293 -34.50 7.10 10.03
CA LYS A 293 -34.05 6.33 11.18
C LYS A 293 -34.52 4.88 11.08
N ARG A 294 -33.58 3.95 11.17
CA ARG A 294 -33.79 2.50 11.12
C ARG A 294 -33.22 1.84 12.36
N ILE A 295 -33.73 0.66 12.69
CA ILE A 295 -33.29 -0.13 13.85
C ILE A 295 -32.95 -1.54 13.37
N ASP A 296 -31.70 -1.95 13.53
CA ASP A 296 -31.30 -3.35 13.50
C ASP A 296 -31.65 -3.96 14.86
N THR A 297 -32.75 -4.70 14.91
CA THR A 297 -33.28 -5.28 16.15
C THR A 297 -32.42 -6.42 16.69
N LEU A 298 -31.62 -7.08 15.85
CA LEU A 298 -30.74 -8.18 16.27
C LEU A 298 -29.54 -7.68 17.06
N LYS A 299 -29.03 -6.49 16.71
CA LYS A 299 -27.85 -5.87 17.37
C LYS A 299 -28.19 -4.65 18.20
N ASN A 300 -29.46 -4.28 18.28
CA ASN A 300 -29.96 -3.08 18.94
C ASN A 300 -29.19 -1.81 18.48
N ILE A 301 -29.02 -1.67 17.17
CA ILE A 301 -28.31 -0.54 16.55
C ILE A 301 -29.31 0.36 15.84
N THR A 302 -29.27 1.64 16.15
CA THR A 302 -29.92 2.66 15.32
C THR A 302 -28.99 3.08 14.19
N TYR A 303 -29.49 3.10 12.96
CA TYR A 303 -28.75 3.57 11.80
C TYR A 303 -29.62 4.42 10.88
N CYS A 304 -28.98 5.13 9.96
CA CYS A 304 -29.57 6.17 9.12
C CYS A 304 -29.50 5.73 7.66
N GLU A 305 -30.57 5.96 6.91
CA GLU A 305 -30.61 5.77 5.47
C GLU A 305 -30.88 7.11 4.78
N THR A 306 -30.17 7.35 3.68
CA THR A 306 -30.49 8.48 2.79
C THR A 306 -31.86 8.22 2.14
N PRO A 307 -32.80 9.17 2.23
CA PRO A 307 -34.10 9.06 1.58
C PRO A 307 -33.94 8.89 0.06
N ILE A 308 -34.67 7.94 -0.51
CA ILE A 308 -34.74 7.74 -1.96
C ILE A 308 -36.02 8.39 -2.45
N CYS A 309 -35.96 9.27 -3.46
CA CYS A 309 -37.15 9.86 -4.08
C CYS A 309 -37.37 9.25 -5.47
N MET A 310 -38.55 9.47 -6.07
CA MET A 310 -38.79 9.11 -7.46
C MET A 310 -37.77 9.74 -8.41
N ASP A 311 -37.48 9.07 -9.53
CA ASP A 311 -36.52 9.52 -10.56
C ASP A 311 -36.86 10.91 -11.14
N SER A 312 -38.13 11.33 -11.03
CA SER A 312 -38.57 12.66 -11.45
C SER A 312 -38.04 13.80 -10.56
N CYS A 313 -37.47 13.48 -9.39
CA CYS A 313 -36.89 14.45 -8.48
C CYS A 313 -35.43 14.77 -8.85
N PRO A 314 -35.10 16.01 -9.26
CA PRO A 314 -33.76 16.40 -9.72
C PRO A 314 -32.80 16.66 -8.54
N ILE A 315 -32.49 15.61 -7.79
CA ILE A 315 -31.59 15.65 -6.63
C ILE A 315 -30.20 16.16 -7.06
N GLN A 316 -29.58 17.02 -6.24
CA GLN A 316 -28.29 17.71 -6.50
C GLN A 316 -28.30 18.77 -7.61
N GLN A 317 -29.41 18.96 -8.32
CA GLN A 317 -29.55 20.02 -9.33
C GLN A 317 -30.46 21.15 -8.84
N SER A 318 -31.69 20.80 -8.48
CA SER A 318 -32.72 21.76 -8.04
C SER A 318 -33.58 21.25 -6.89
N ALA A 319 -33.32 20.04 -6.38
CA ALA A 319 -34.04 19.45 -5.26
C ALA A 319 -33.13 18.69 -4.28
N ILE A 320 -33.70 18.45 -3.09
CA ILE A 320 -33.21 17.48 -2.10
C ILE A 320 -34.34 16.49 -1.78
N CYS A 321 -33.97 15.25 -1.44
CA CYS A 321 -34.93 14.26 -0.96
C CYS A 321 -34.93 14.25 0.57
N ILE A 322 -36.12 14.35 1.18
CA ILE A 322 -36.28 14.36 2.63
C ILE A 322 -37.34 13.32 3.06
N PRO A 323 -37.25 12.77 4.29
CA PRO A 323 -38.26 11.86 4.80
C PRO A 323 -39.60 12.57 5.03
N PRO A 324 -40.74 11.83 5.04
CA PRO A 324 -42.03 12.40 5.39
C PRO A 324 -42.09 12.78 6.88
N SER A 325 -42.91 13.79 7.20
CA SER A 325 -43.01 14.38 8.55
C SER A 325 -43.41 13.41 9.67
N ASN A 326 -44.01 12.27 9.32
CA ASN A 326 -44.53 11.26 10.25
C ASN A 326 -43.58 10.08 10.49
N ASN A 327 -42.25 10.29 10.45
CA ASN A 327 -41.23 9.32 10.89
C ASN A 327 -41.51 7.89 10.41
N THR A 328 -41.62 7.71 9.08
CA THR A 328 -41.79 6.37 8.52
C THR A 328 -40.51 5.56 8.64
N ILE A 329 -40.63 4.30 9.06
CA ILE A 329 -39.52 3.33 9.17
C ILE A 329 -39.09 2.84 7.77
N GLU A 330 -39.92 3.05 6.75
CA GLU A 330 -39.71 2.59 5.38
C GLU A 330 -39.13 3.69 4.49
N ASN A 331 -38.06 3.37 3.75
CA ASN A 331 -37.46 4.21 2.73
C ASN A 331 -38.10 3.96 1.36
N ASP A 332 -39.37 4.34 1.26
CA ASP A 332 -40.19 4.18 0.06
C ASP A 332 -40.15 5.44 -0.82
N PRO A 333 -39.70 5.34 -2.09
CA PRO A 333 -39.66 6.48 -3.02
C PRO A 333 -40.99 7.19 -3.24
N THR A 334 -42.11 6.50 -3.03
CA THR A 334 -43.45 7.08 -3.19
C THR A 334 -43.90 7.92 -1.99
N LYS A 335 -43.24 7.73 -0.84
CA LYS A 335 -43.59 8.40 0.44
C LYS A 335 -42.63 9.53 0.79
N ASN A 336 -41.39 9.49 0.29
CA ASN A 336 -40.39 10.53 0.50
C ASN A 336 -40.71 11.80 -0.30
N ILE A 337 -40.28 12.95 0.22
CA ILE A 337 -40.66 14.26 -0.30
C ILE A 337 -39.51 14.82 -1.14
N CYS A 338 -39.79 15.14 -2.41
CA CYS A 338 -38.93 15.96 -3.24
C CYS A 338 -39.09 17.43 -2.83
N LYS A 339 -38.11 17.98 -2.11
CA LYS A 339 -38.13 19.37 -1.67
C LYS A 339 -37.24 20.22 -2.58
N CYS A 340 -37.83 21.24 -3.20
CA CYS A 340 -37.09 22.14 -4.07
C CYS A 340 -36.10 23.01 -3.29
N LEU A 341 -34.95 23.25 -3.91
CA LEU A 341 -33.99 24.26 -3.46
C LEU A 341 -34.56 25.66 -3.69
N ASP A 342 -34.06 26.63 -2.93
CA ASP A 342 -34.49 28.02 -3.07
C ASP A 342 -34.30 28.52 -4.52
N GLY A 343 -35.31 29.21 -5.04
CA GLY A 343 -35.36 29.64 -6.43
C GLY A 343 -35.94 28.61 -7.40
N TRP A 344 -36.42 27.45 -6.91
CA TRP A 344 -37.13 26.44 -7.70
C TRP A 344 -38.51 26.14 -7.11
N LYS A 345 -39.46 25.76 -7.97
CA LYS A 345 -40.85 25.45 -7.60
C LYS A 345 -41.40 24.26 -8.40
N GLU A 346 -42.65 23.90 -8.11
CA GLU A 346 -43.39 22.73 -8.65
C GLU A 346 -42.97 21.39 -8.06
N THR A 347 -43.80 20.36 -8.25
CA THR A 347 -43.64 19.02 -7.63
C THR A 347 -42.32 18.34 -7.98
N ASN A 348 -41.74 18.66 -9.15
CA ASN A 348 -40.48 18.10 -9.64
C ASN A 348 -39.34 19.14 -9.66
N CYS A 349 -39.52 20.33 -9.07
CA CYS A 349 -38.46 21.33 -8.95
C CYS A 349 -37.77 21.71 -10.27
N ASN A 350 -38.51 21.66 -11.38
CA ASN A 350 -38.04 21.88 -12.74
C ASN A 350 -38.19 23.35 -13.20
N THR A 351 -38.91 24.17 -12.43
CA THR A 351 -39.23 25.54 -12.81
C THR A 351 -38.57 26.54 -11.87
N LYS A 352 -37.81 27.51 -12.41
CA LYS A 352 -37.19 28.59 -11.62
C LYS A 352 -38.23 29.62 -11.18
N ILE A 353 -38.08 30.15 -9.97
CA ILE A 353 -38.84 31.28 -9.47
C ILE A 353 -38.25 32.56 -10.08
N MET A 354 -39.04 33.24 -10.90
CA MET A 354 -38.71 34.55 -11.44
C MET A 354 -39.23 35.62 -10.48
N VAL A 355 -38.34 36.45 -9.93
CA VAL A 355 -38.72 37.59 -9.10
C VAL A 355 -38.74 38.81 -10.02
N ASP A 356 -39.91 39.42 -10.16
CA ASP A 356 -40.09 40.66 -10.92
C ASP A 356 -39.74 41.84 -10.00
N ILE A 357 -38.56 42.43 -10.20
CA ILE A 357 -38.12 43.61 -9.45
C ILE A 357 -38.75 44.83 -10.14
N ARG A 358 -39.77 45.41 -9.51
CA ARG A 358 -40.41 46.67 -9.94
C ARG A 358 -39.76 47.89 -9.31
#